data_AF-A0A2K3JKD6-F1
#
_entry.id   AF-A0A2K3JKD6-F1
#
_cell.length_a   1.000
_cell.length_b   1.000
_cell.length_c   1.000
_cell.angle_alpha   90.00
_cell.angle_beta   90.00
_cell.angle_gamma   90.00
#
_symmetry.space_group_name_H-M   'P 1'
#
loop_
_entity.id
_entity.type
_entity.pdbx_description
1 polymer ?
#
loop_
_entity_poly.entity_id
_entity_poly.type
_entity_poly.pdbx_seq_one_letter_code
_entity_poly.pdbx_strand_id
1 'polypeptide(L)'
;NQARVDVSEAKMKGEIGSKLREGQTRQNAAKIDAETKVISLQRAGESDKEGIKVRTEVKVFENKREAEVAEANSELAKKKAAWTKAAQVAEVEAAKAVALREAELQGEVERMNALTTTEKLKAEFLSKASVQYETKVQEANWELYKKQKEAEAVLFEKKAEAEAQIALADATFYARKQTAEAELYAKKKEAEGIMTLGQAQGVYVNTLFNALGGNYYALRDYLMINGGMYQEIA
;
A
#
# COMPACT_ATOMS: atom_id res chain seq x y z
N ASN A 1 -114.30 -118.36 -48.37
CA ASN A 1 -113.87 -116.99 -48.68
C ASN A 1 -113.46 -116.15 -47.45
N GLN A 2 -113.70 -116.58 -46.20
CA GLN A 2 -113.34 -115.83 -44.99
C GLN A 2 -111.81 -115.59 -44.80
N ALA A 3 -110.97 -116.61 -44.99
CA ALA A 3 -109.52 -116.50 -44.76
C ALA A 3 -108.76 -115.53 -45.70
N ARG A 4 -109.28 -115.28 -46.93
CA ARG A 4 -108.68 -114.27 -47.83
C ARG A 4 -109.01 -112.84 -47.40
N VAL A 5 -110.14 -112.63 -46.72
CA VAL A 5 -110.58 -111.32 -46.23
C VAL A 5 -109.77 -110.95 -44.98
N ASP A 6 -109.60 -111.87 -44.03
CA ASP A 6 -108.81 -111.63 -42.81
C ASP A 6 -107.31 -111.39 -43.09
N VAL A 7 -106.74 -112.11 -44.06
CA VAL A 7 -105.34 -111.87 -44.51
C VAL A 7 -105.20 -110.51 -45.21
N SER A 8 -106.25 -110.05 -45.91
CA SER A 8 -106.25 -108.75 -46.57
C SER A 8 -106.43 -107.60 -45.57
N GLU A 9 -107.29 -107.76 -44.55
CA GLU A 9 -107.43 -106.79 -43.45
C GLU A 9 -106.18 -106.72 -42.57
N ALA A 10 -105.54 -107.85 -42.26
CA ALA A 10 -104.28 -107.87 -41.52
C ALA A 10 -103.14 -107.21 -42.32
N LYS A 11 -103.06 -107.45 -43.63
CA LYS A 11 -102.13 -106.74 -44.51
C LYS A 11 -102.42 -105.24 -44.57
N MET A 12 -103.68 -104.84 -44.67
CA MET A 12 -104.09 -103.43 -44.71
C MET A 12 -103.81 -102.72 -43.38
N LYS A 13 -104.11 -103.33 -42.22
CA LYS A 13 -103.72 -102.79 -40.89
C LYS A 13 -102.20 -102.74 -40.71
N GLY A 14 -101.46 -103.73 -41.20
CA GLY A 14 -100.00 -103.73 -41.21
C GLY A 14 -99.41 -102.62 -42.07
N GLU A 15 -99.93 -102.40 -43.28
CA GLU A 15 -99.54 -101.31 -44.18
C GLU A 15 -99.88 -99.93 -43.61
N ILE A 16 -101.08 -99.77 -43.02
CA ILE A 16 -101.50 -98.53 -42.35
C ILE A 16 -100.59 -98.25 -41.14
N GLY A 17 -100.32 -99.26 -40.31
CA GLY A 17 -99.40 -99.13 -39.17
C GLY A 17 -97.94 -98.88 -39.58
N SER A 18 -97.51 -99.41 -40.73
CA SER A 18 -96.19 -99.13 -41.32
C SER A 18 -96.11 -97.69 -41.83
N LYS A 19 -97.09 -97.23 -42.62
CA LYS A 19 -97.16 -95.85 -43.12
C LYS A 19 -97.33 -94.83 -42.01
N LEU A 20 -98.08 -95.15 -40.96
CA LEU A 20 -98.22 -94.28 -39.78
C LEU A 20 -96.88 -94.11 -39.07
N ARG A 21 -96.14 -95.21 -38.86
CA ARG A 21 -94.78 -95.17 -38.29
C ARG A 21 -93.82 -94.39 -39.18
N GLU A 22 -93.83 -94.62 -40.50
CA GLU A 22 -93.01 -93.82 -41.44
C GLU A 22 -93.37 -92.34 -41.41
N GLY A 23 -94.65 -91.99 -41.38
CA GLY A 23 -95.11 -90.61 -41.24
C GLY A 23 -94.66 -89.97 -39.94
N GLN A 24 -94.73 -90.72 -38.84
CA GLN A 24 -94.30 -90.28 -37.51
C GLN A 24 -92.77 -90.16 -37.43
N THR A 25 -92.01 -91.06 -38.06
CA THR A 25 -90.55 -90.96 -38.21
C THR A 25 -90.16 -89.76 -39.06
N ARG A 26 -90.85 -89.48 -40.18
CA ARG A 26 -90.62 -88.27 -40.98
C ARG A 26 -90.96 -87.00 -40.21
N GLN A 27 -92.04 -86.98 -39.45
CA GLN A 27 -92.42 -85.82 -38.65
C GLN A 27 -91.43 -85.60 -37.49
N ASN A 28 -90.96 -86.66 -36.84
CA ASN A 28 -89.93 -86.58 -35.81
C ASN A 28 -88.59 -86.13 -36.41
N ALA A 29 -88.18 -86.65 -37.57
CA ALA A 29 -86.97 -86.20 -38.27
C ALA A 29 -87.05 -84.71 -38.65
N ALA A 30 -88.19 -84.25 -39.15
CA ALA A 30 -88.41 -82.84 -39.48
C ALA A 30 -88.40 -81.95 -38.22
N LYS A 31 -89.00 -82.39 -37.11
CA LYS A 31 -88.93 -81.69 -35.82
C LYS A 31 -87.49 -81.61 -35.30
N ILE A 32 -86.75 -82.71 -35.34
CA ILE A 32 -85.34 -82.76 -34.91
C ILE A 32 -84.46 -81.86 -35.80
N ASP A 33 -84.63 -81.85 -37.13
CA ASP A 33 -83.88 -80.94 -38.01
C ASP A 33 -84.20 -79.47 -37.73
N ALA A 34 -85.48 -79.15 -37.52
CA ALA A 34 -85.90 -77.80 -37.17
C ALA A 34 -85.34 -77.34 -35.82
N GLU A 35 -85.45 -78.17 -34.77
CA GLU A 35 -84.87 -77.91 -33.45
C GLU A 35 -83.34 -77.80 -33.51
N THR A 36 -82.68 -78.67 -34.29
CA THR A 36 -81.22 -78.62 -34.48
C THR A 36 -80.80 -77.33 -35.19
N LYS A 37 -81.53 -76.90 -36.21
CA LYS A 37 -81.30 -75.61 -36.88
C LYS A 37 -81.48 -74.43 -35.92
N VAL A 38 -82.55 -74.42 -35.13
CA VAL A 38 -82.79 -73.36 -34.13
C VAL A 38 -81.65 -73.31 -33.11
N ILE A 39 -81.25 -74.46 -32.55
CA ILE A 39 -80.13 -74.54 -31.61
C ILE A 39 -78.82 -74.08 -32.25
N SER A 40 -78.55 -74.46 -33.50
CA SER A 40 -77.33 -74.06 -34.22
C SER A 40 -77.27 -72.55 -34.47
N LEU A 41 -78.39 -71.94 -34.87
CA LEU A 41 -78.51 -70.49 -35.06
C LEU A 41 -78.38 -69.74 -33.74
N GLN A 42 -78.98 -70.27 -32.67
CA GLN A 42 -78.91 -69.66 -31.35
C GLN A 42 -77.47 -69.72 -30.80
N ARG A 43 -76.79 -70.85 -30.92
CA ARG A 43 -75.36 -70.99 -30.56
C ARG A 43 -74.45 -70.11 -31.40
N ALA A 44 -74.70 -69.99 -32.70
CA ALA A 44 -73.94 -69.09 -33.56
C ALA A 44 -74.13 -67.63 -33.14
N GLY A 45 -75.38 -67.21 -32.87
CA GLY A 45 -75.67 -65.87 -32.37
C GLY A 45 -75.08 -65.58 -30.98
N GLU A 46 -75.05 -66.56 -30.08
CA GLU A 46 -74.37 -66.45 -28.78
C GLU A 46 -72.85 -66.33 -28.95
N SER A 47 -72.25 -67.17 -29.79
CA SER A 47 -70.82 -67.13 -30.10
C SER A 47 -70.41 -65.78 -30.72
N ASP A 48 -71.21 -65.23 -31.63
CA ASP A 48 -70.97 -63.92 -32.23
C ASP A 48 -71.09 -62.80 -31.19
N LYS A 49 -72.11 -62.84 -30.31
CA LYS A 49 -72.25 -61.87 -29.22
C LYS A 49 -71.06 -61.91 -28.27
N GLU A 50 -70.61 -63.09 -27.90
CA GLU A 50 -69.48 -63.27 -27.00
C GLU A 50 -68.16 -62.85 -27.68
N GLY A 51 -67.98 -63.19 -28.95
CA GLY A 51 -66.83 -62.74 -29.75
C GLY A 51 -66.80 -61.24 -30.02
N ILE A 52 -67.96 -60.58 -30.13
CA ILE A 52 -68.05 -59.12 -30.15
C ILE A 52 -67.68 -58.57 -28.77
N LYS A 53 -68.28 -59.09 -27.70
CA LYS A 53 -68.05 -58.64 -26.32
C LYS A 53 -66.57 -58.69 -25.95
N VAL A 54 -65.91 -59.82 -26.18
CA VAL A 54 -64.47 -60.01 -25.94
C VAL A 54 -63.65 -59.02 -26.78
N ARG A 55 -63.95 -58.85 -28.07
CA ARG A 55 -63.25 -57.85 -28.91
C ARG A 55 -63.43 -56.42 -28.40
N THR A 56 -64.63 -56.04 -27.95
CA THR A 56 -64.84 -54.72 -27.33
C THR A 56 -64.08 -54.57 -26.02
N GLU A 57 -64.06 -55.60 -25.16
CA GLU A 57 -63.32 -55.56 -23.90
C GLU A 57 -61.81 -55.44 -24.15
N VAL A 58 -61.27 -56.20 -25.11
CA VAL A 58 -59.87 -56.09 -25.53
C VAL A 58 -59.55 -54.68 -26.03
N LYS A 59 -60.37 -54.12 -26.92
CA LYS A 59 -60.18 -52.74 -27.41
C LYS A 59 -60.25 -51.70 -26.30
N VAL A 60 -61.15 -51.85 -25.34
CA VAL A 60 -61.25 -50.95 -24.18
C VAL A 60 -59.99 -51.06 -23.32
N PHE A 61 -59.46 -52.27 -23.13
CA PHE A 61 -58.22 -52.48 -22.39
C PHE A 61 -57.01 -51.88 -23.11
N GLU A 62 -56.89 -52.10 -24.42
CA GLU A 62 -55.84 -51.49 -25.26
C GLU A 62 -55.89 -49.96 -25.19
N ASN A 63 -57.06 -49.36 -25.38
CA ASN A 63 -57.22 -47.90 -25.28
C ASN A 63 -56.88 -47.36 -23.89
N LYS A 64 -57.28 -48.06 -22.82
CA LYS A 64 -56.90 -47.69 -21.45
C LYS A 64 -55.40 -47.78 -21.25
N ARG A 65 -54.77 -48.84 -21.76
CA ARG A 65 -53.33 -49.04 -21.64
C ARG A 65 -52.55 -48.00 -22.43
N GLU A 66 -52.99 -47.67 -23.63
CA GLU A 66 -52.42 -46.58 -24.43
C GLU A 66 -52.57 -45.23 -23.72
N ALA A 67 -53.73 -44.94 -23.13
CA ALA A 67 -53.95 -43.72 -22.35
C ALA A 67 -53.01 -43.65 -21.13
N GLU A 68 -52.86 -44.73 -20.37
CA GLU A 68 -51.93 -44.83 -19.24
C GLU A 68 -50.47 -44.59 -19.69
N VAL A 69 -50.07 -45.20 -20.81
CA VAL A 69 -48.71 -45.02 -21.36
C VAL A 69 -48.50 -43.59 -21.84
N ALA A 70 -49.50 -42.98 -22.49
CA ALA A 70 -49.43 -41.59 -22.93
C ALA A 70 -49.32 -40.62 -21.74
N GLU A 71 -50.09 -40.86 -20.66
CA GLU A 71 -50.03 -40.08 -19.44
C GLU A 71 -48.68 -40.22 -18.74
N ALA A 72 -48.18 -41.45 -18.57
CA ALA A 72 -46.86 -41.71 -18.00
C ALA A 72 -45.73 -41.06 -18.81
N ASN A 73 -45.81 -41.08 -20.15
CA ASN A 73 -44.84 -40.41 -21.02
C ASN A 73 -44.91 -38.89 -20.89
N SER A 74 -46.10 -38.32 -20.75
CA SER A 74 -46.29 -36.89 -20.52
C SER A 74 -45.71 -36.46 -19.17
N GLU A 75 -45.94 -37.24 -18.11
CA GLU A 75 -45.33 -36.99 -16.80
C GLU A 75 -43.81 -37.13 -16.83
N LEU A 76 -43.29 -38.16 -17.50
CA LEU A 76 -41.86 -38.36 -17.68
C LEU A 76 -41.24 -37.17 -18.41
N ALA A 77 -41.89 -36.67 -19.47
CA ALA A 77 -41.43 -35.51 -20.22
C ALA A 77 -41.42 -34.24 -19.35
N LYS A 78 -42.48 -34.02 -18.55
CA LYS A 78 -42.53 -32.90 -17.58
C LYS A 78 -41.40 -33.00 -16.55
N LYS A 79 -41.18 -34.17 -15.97
CA LYS A 79 -40.09 -34.41 -14.99
C LYS A 79 -38.72 -34.21 -15.62
N LYS A 80 -38.49 -34.73 -16.82
CA LYS A 80 -37.25 -34.51 -17.58
C LYS A 80 -37.01 -33.02 -17.82
N ALA A 81 -38.00 -32.28 -18.31
CA ALA A 81 -37.87 -30.84 -18.54
C ALA A 81 -37.57 -30.07 -17.24
N ALA A 82 -38.22 -30.43 -16.13
CA ALA A 82 -37.96 -29.84 -14.82
C ALA A 82 -36.53 -30.11 -14.34
N TRP A 83 -36.02 -31.33 -14.48
CA TRP A 83 -34.65 -31.67 -14.12
C TRP A 83 -33.61 -31.00 -15.02
N THR A 84 -33.85 -30.94 -16.33
CA THR A 84 -32.97 -30.21 -17.26
C THR A 84 -32.91 -28.73 -16.89
N LYS A 85 -34.06 -28.11 -16.60
CA LYS A 85 -34.09 -26.72 -16.13
C LYS A 85 -33.33 -26.54 -14.81
N ALA A 86 -33.55 -27.44 -13.84
CA ALA A 86 -32.85 -27.37 -12.55
C ALA A 86 -31.32 -27.52 -12.71
N ALA A 87 -30.87 -28.42 -13.58
CA ALA A 87 -29.45 -28.61 -13.88
C ALA A 87 -28.84 -27.35 -14.52
N GLN A 88 -29.50 -26.77 -15.52
CA GLN A 88 -29.05 -25.53 -16.17
C GLN A 88 -29.02 -24.35 -15.20
N VAL A 89 -30.01 -24.23 -14.32
CA VAL A 89 -30.03 -23.18 -13.29
C VAL A 89 -28.85 -23.36 -12.34
N ALA A 90 -28.62 -24.57 -11.83
CA ALA A 90 -27.50 -24.86 -10.93
C ALA A 90 -26.13 -24.58 -11.59
N GLU A 91 -25.98 -24.91 -12.87
CA GLU A 91 -24.76 -24.63 -13.63
C GLU A 91 -24.51 -23.12 -13.80
N VAL A 92 -25.55 -22.35 -14.16
CA VAL A 92 -25.45 -20.89 -14.29
C VAL A 92 -25.22 -20.21 -12.95
N GLU A 93 -25.87 -20.66 -11.88
CA GLU A 93 -25.66 -20.14 -10.53
C GLU A 93 -24.22 -20.39 -10.05
N ALA A 94 -23.69 -21.60 -10.27
CA ALA A 94 -22.30 -21.93 -9.96
C ALA A 94 -21.33 -21.06 -10.77
N ALA A 95 -21.53 -20.93 -12.09
CA ALA A 95 -20.69 -20.09 -12.95
C ALA A 95 -20.72 -18.61 -12.52
N LYS A 96 -21.90 -18.07 -12.19
CA LYS A 96 -22.03 -16.69 -11.69
C LYS A 96 -21.40 -16.50 -10.32
N ALA A 97 -21.51 -17.47 -9.41
CA ALA A 97 -20.86 -17.40 -8.11
C ALA A 97 -19.33 -17.35 -8.23
N VAL A 98 -18.75 -18.14 -9.15
CA VAL A 98 -17.31 -18.08 -9.47
C VAL A 98 -16.96 -16.71 -10.05
N ALA A 99 -17.70 -16.22 -11.03
CA ALA A 99 -17.44 -14.91 -11.66
C ALA A 99 -17.54 -13.73 -10.67
N LEU A 100 -18.50 -13.76 -9.74
CA LEU A 100 -18.61 -12.75 -8.68
C LEU A 100 -17.39 -12.78 -7.77
N ARG A 101 -16.97 -13.97 -7.35
CA ARG A 101 -15.81 -14.13 -6.47
C ARG A 101 -14.50 -13.71 -7.16
N GLU A 102 -14.35 -14.00 -8.45
CA GLU A 102 -13.24 -13.50 -9.26
C GLU A 102 -13.25 -11.97 -9.37
N ALA A 103 -14.41 -11.36 -9.62
CA ALA A 103 -14.54 -9.90 -9.70
C ALA A 103 -14.25 -9.21 -8.36
N GLU A 104 -14.73 -9.78 -7.25
CA GLU A 104 -14.42 -9.30 -5.89
C GLU A 104 -12.92 -9.36 -5.62
N LEU A 105 -12.29 -10.51 -5.91
CA LEU A 105 -10.86 -10.71 -5.69
C LEU A 105 -10.02 -9.77 -6.58
N GLN A 106 -10.45 -9.54 -7.82
CA GLN A 106 -9.77 -8.59 -8.70
C GLN A 106 -9.89 -7.15 -8.19
N GLY A 107 -11.06 -6.74 -7.70
CA GLY A 107 -11.24 -5.43 -7.05
C GLY A 107 -10.37 -5.26 -5.80
N GLU A 108 -10.20 -6.33 -5.01
CA GLU A 108 -9.31 -6.33 -3.85
C GLU A 108 -7.83 -6.21 -4.25
N VAL A 109 -7.40 -6.93 -5.29
CA VAL A 109 -6.04 -6.83 -5.84
C VAL A 109 -5.75 -5.41 -6.35
N GLU A 110 -6.68 -4.81 -7.09
CA GLU A 110 -6.54 -3.43 -7.56
C GLU A 110 -6.46 -2.42 -6.41
N ARG A 111 -7.29 -2.60 -5.36
CA ARG A 111 -7.24 -1.79 -4.15
C ARG A 111 -5.90 -1.93 -3.42
N MET A 112 -5.41 -3.16 -3.28
CA MET A 112 -4.12 -3.43 -2.63
C MET A 112 -2.97 -2.82 -3.44
N ASN A 113 -2.96 -2.98 -4.76
CA ASN A 113 -1.97 -2.36 -5.63
C ASN A 113 -2.00 -0.82 -5.54
N ALA A 114 -3.20 -0.21 -5.50
CA ALA A 114 -3.34 1.22 -5.30
C ALA A 114 -2.77 1.66 -3.94
N LEU A 115 -3.06 0.93 -2.85
CA LEU A 115 -2.48 1.23 -1.54
C LEU A 115 -0.96 1.11 -1.55
N THR A 116 -0.41 0.01 -2.06
CA THR A 116 1.04 -0.22 -2.15
C THR A 116 1.74 0.85 -2.97
N THR A 117 1.17 1.29 -4.09
CA THR A 117 1.75 2.38 -4.89
C THR A 117 1.71 3.72 -4.15
N THR A 118 0.61 4.04 -3.46
CA THR A 118 0.54 5.27 -2.66
C THR A 118 1.53 5.26 -1.49
N GLU A 119 1.72 4.12 -0.82
CA GLU A 119 2.69 3.97 0.25
C GLU A 119 4.12 4.07 -0.26
N LYS A 120 4.43 3.43 -1.40
CA LYS A 120 5.73 3.53 -2.06
C LYS A 120 6.04 4.99 -2.43
N LEU A 121 5.09 5.69 -3.06
CA LEU A 121 5.26 7.10 -3.41
C LEU A 121 5.44 7.95 -2.15
N LYS A 122 4.65 7.74 -1.09
CA LYS A 122 4.83 8.44 0.19
C LYS A 122 6.23 8.22 0.75
N ALA A 123 6.72 6.98 0.76
CA ALA A 123 8.06 6.65 1.25
C ALA A 123 9.17 7.33 0.41
N GLU A 124 9.04 7.33 -0.92
CA GLU A 124 9.97 8.00 -1.83
C GLU A 124 9.97 9.52 -1.62
N PHE A 125 8.79 10.15 -1.52
CA PHE A 125 8.68 11.58 -1.25
C PHE A 125 9.19 11.97 0.13
N LEU A 126 8.88 11.19 1.17
CA LEU A 126 9.37 11.42 2.52
C LEU A 126 10.89 11.29 2.58
N SER A 127 11.46 10.23 1.99
CA SER A 127 12.91 10.03 1.93
C SER A 127 13.59 11.20 1.20
N LYS A 128 13.07 11.60 0.04
CA LYS A 128 13.60 12.75 -0.71
C LYS A 128 13.50 14.05 0.09
N ALA A 129 12.39 14.30 0.77
CA ALA A 129 12.21 15.48 1.61
C ALA A 129 13.17 15.48 2.81
N SER A 130 13.36 14.34 3.48
CA SER A 130 14.33 14.19 4.58
C SER A 130 15.76 14.46 4.12
N VAL A 131 16.19 13.87 2.99
CA VAL A 131 17.54 14.11 2.45
C VAL A 131 17.72 15.57 2.05
N GLN A 132 16.72 16.18 1.40
CA GLN A 132 16.78 17.60 1.04
C GLN A 132 16.82 18.51 2.28
N TYR A 133 16.06 18.17 3.32
CA TYR A 133 16.08 18.88 4.59
C TYR A 133 17.46 18.78 5.25
N GLU A 134 18.01 17.58 5.39
CA GLU A 134 19.35 17.35 5.95
C GLU A 134 20.43 18.10 5.14
N THR A 135 20.36 18.04 3.81
CA THR A 135 21.29 18.76 2.93
C THR A 135 21.24 20.27 3.20
N LYS A 136 20.04 20.86 3.26
CA LYS A 136 19.88 22.30 3.54
C LYS A 136 20.36 22.67 4.95
N VAL A 137 20.13 21.81 5.94
CA VAL A 137 20.63 22.02 7.30
C VAL A 137 22.16 22.00 7.31
N GLN A 138 22.78 21.05 6.62
CA GLN A 138 24.25 20.98 6.50
C GLN A 138 24.82 22.19 5.76
N GLU A 139 24.19 22.62 4.66
CA GLU A 139 24.57 23.83 3.92
C GLU A 139 24.48 25.09 4.79
N ALA A 140 23.36 25.28 5.50
CA ALA A 140 23.18 26.41 6.41
C ALA A 140 24.19 26.39 7.57
N ASN A 141 24.47 25.22 8.15
CA ASN A 141 25.48 25.06 9.19
C ASN A 141 26.89 25.35 8.67
N TRP A 142 27.20 24.92 7.44
CA TRP A 142 28.48 25.21 6.79
C TRP A 142 28.66 26.71 6.55
N GLU A 143 27.64 27.39 6.03
CA GLU A 143 27.68 28.85 5.84
C GLU A 143 27.86 29.59 7.16
N LEU A 144 27.16 29.15 8.22
CA LEU A 144 27.27 29.73 9.55
C LEU A 144 28.69 29.52 10.11
N TYR A 145 29.25 28.32 9.99
CA TYR A 145 30.61 28.02 10.42
C TYR A 145 31.64 28.86 9.66
N LYS A 146 31.49 29.00 8.34
CA LYS A 146 32.36 29.84 7.51
C LYS A 146 32.34 31.29 7.98
N LYS A 147 31.14 31.87 8.17
CA LYS A 147 31.00 33.25 8.67
C LYS A 147 31.57 33.42 10.08
N GLN A 148 31.39 32.44 10.96
CA GLN A 148 32.00 32.47 12.29
C GLN A 148 33.52 32.48 12.21
N LYS A 149 34.12 31.61 11.38
CA LYS A 149 35.57 31.56 11.20
C LYS A 149 36.14 32.82 10.57
N GLU A 150 35.45 33.40 9.60
CA GLU A 150 35.80 34.69 9.02
C GLU A 150 35.74 35.81 10.07
N ALA A 151 34.69 35.86 10.88
CA ALA A 151 34.56 36.85 11.95
C ALA A 151 35.62 36.66 13.05
N GLU A 152 35.92 35.43 13.44
CA GLU A 152 37.00 35.10 14.38
C GLU A 152 38.37 35.53 13.84
N ALA A 153 38.64 35.29 12.55
CA ALA A 153 39.89 35.71 11.91
C ALA A 153 40.05 37.23 11.93
N VAL A 154 38.99 37.99 11.58
CA VAL A 154 39.00 39.45 11.65
C VAL A 154 39.20 39.96 13.09
N LEU A 155 38.57 39.32 14.07
CA LEU A 155 38.77 39.66 15.48
C LEU A 155 40.21 39.38 15.95
N PHE A 156 40.79 38.27 15.50
CA PHE A 156 42.17 37.93 15.82
C PHE A 156 43.16 38.92 15.20
N GLU A 157 42.96 39.27 13.92
CA GLU A 157 43.77 40.28 13.22
C GLU A 157 43.71 41.63 13.95
N LYS A 158 42.50 42.11 14.27
CA LYS A 158 42.33 43.37 15.03
C LYS A 158 42.97 43.33 16.41
N LYS A 159 42.90 42.19 17.11
CA LYS A 159 43.57 42.03 18.41
C LYS A 159 45.09 42.08 18.27
N ALA A 160 45.65 41.37 17.28
CA ALA A 160 47.08 41.37 17.00
C ALA A 160 47.57 42.77 16.59
N GLU A 161 46.81 43.50 15.78
CA GLU A 161 47.11 44.90 15.42
C GLU A 161 47.08 45.81 16.66
N ALA A 162 46.06 45.69 17.51
CA ALA A 162 45.97 46.48 18.73
C ALA A 162 47.12 46.16 19.70
N GLU A 163 47.46 44.88 19.88
CA GLU A 163 48.61 44.45 20.69
C GLU A 163 49.93 44.97 20.12
N ALA A 164 50.11 44.93 18.79
CA ALA A 164 51.28 45.50 18.14
C ALA A 164 51.36 47.02 18.34
N GLN A 165 50.24 47.73 18.28
CA GLN A 165 50.18 49.18 18.56
C GLN A 165 50.51 49.49 20.03
N ILE A 166 50.01 48.70 20.98
CA ILE A 166 50.33 48.85 22.41
C ILE A 166 51.84 48.60 22.62
N ALA A 167 52.38 47.51 22.08
CA ALA A 167 53.80 47.20 22.19
C ALA A 167 54.69 48.30 21.57
N LEU A 168 54.26 48.87 20.44
CA LEU A 168 54.95 49.99 19.81
C LEU A 168 54.85 51.26 20.65
N ALA A 169 53.68 51.56 21.21
CA ALA A 169 53.49 52.68 22.12
C ALA A 169 54.36 52.54 23.38
N ASP A 170 54.38 51.36 24.00
CA ASP A 170 55.21 51.06 25.17
C ASP A 170 56.70 51.16 24.85
N ALA A 171 57.13 50.65 23.70
CA ALA A 171 58.52 50.79 23.24
C ALA A 171 58.90 52.26 23.04
N THR A 172 58.03 53.07 22.40
CA THR A 172 58.29 54.50 22.22
C THR A 172 58.28 55.27 23.54
N PHE A 173 57.41 54.90 24.49
CA PHE A 173 57.39 55.47 25.82
C PHE A 173 58.67 55.15 26.60
N TYR A 174 59.11 53.89 26.56
CA TYR A 174 60.35 53.46 27.22
C TYR A 174 61.58 54.15 26.62
N ALA A 175 61.65 54.29 25.29
CA ALA A 175 62.72 55.02 24.62
C ALA A 175 62.75 56.50 25.04
N ARG A 176 61.58 57.19 25.03
CA ARG A 176 61.47 58.59 25.47
C ARG A 176 61.82 58.78 26.94
N LYS A 177 61.45 57.82 27.79
CA LYS A 177 61.79 57.84 29.20
C LYS A 177 63.31 57.74 29.38
N GLN A 178 63.98 56.81 28.69
CA GLN A 178 65.44 56.69 28.74
C GLN A 178 66.15 57.95 28.23
N THR A 179 65.68 58.55 27.12
CA THR A 179 66.29 59.79 26.62
C THR A 179 66.11 60.94 27.61
N ALA A 180 64.93 61.09 28.20
CA ALA A 180 64.68 62.12 29.20
C ALA A 180 65.48 61.90 30.50
N GLU A 181 65.63 60.65 30.96
CA GLU A 181 66.47 60.30 32.11
C GLU A 181 67.96 60.56 31.82
N ALA A 182 68.43 60.24 30.61
CA ALA A 182 69.79 60.53 30.18
C ALA A 182 70.05 62.05 30.11
N GLU A 183 69.13 62.83 29.56
CA GLU A 183 69.20 64.30 29.53
C GLU A 183 69.21 64.90 30.94
N LEU A 184 68.37 64.39 31.84
CA LEU A 184 68.33 64.84 33.23
C LEU A 184 69.64 64.49 33.95
N TYR A 185 70.18 63.29 33.73
CA TYR A 185 71.47 62.88 34.29
C TYR A 185 72.62 63.75 33.77
N ALA A 186 72.66 64.05 32.47
CA ALA A 186 73.65 64.93 31.86
C ALA A 186 73.59 66.33 32.49
N LYS A 187 72.40 66.94 32.57
CA LYS A 187 72.22 68.25 33.22
C LYS A 187 72.59 68.24 34.70
N LYS A 188 72.28 67.15 35.41
CA LYS A 188 72.69 67.00 36.82
C LYS A 188 74.22 66.95 36.94
N LYS A 189 74.90 66.22 36.06
CA LYS A 189 76.37 66.14 36.04
C LYS A 189 77.01 67.47 35.64
N GLU A 190 76.43 68.19 34.68
CA GLU A 190 76.84 69.55 34.34
C GLU A 190 76.69 70.49 35.54
N ALA A 191 75.55 70.45 36.25
CA ALA A 191 75.33 71.25 37.45
C ALA A 191 76.30 70.89 38.59
N GLU A 192 76.57 69.59 38.82
CA GLU A 192 77.61 69.13 39.76
C GLU A 192 79.01 69.62 39.33
N GLY A 193 79.31 69.64 38.03
CA GLY A 193 80.55 70.19 37.48
C GLY A 193 80.69 71.70 37.72
N ILE A 194 79.63 72.47 37.50
CA ILE A 194 79.59 73.91 37.80
C ILE A 194 79.76 74.14 39.31
N MET A 195 79.09 73.35 40.15
CA MET A 195 79.23 73.45 41.60
C MET A 195 80.64 73.12 42.08
N THR A 196 81.27 72.07 41.54
CA THR A 196 82.66 71.71 41.89
C THR A 196 83.66 72.75 41.39
N LEU A 197 83.46 73.33 40.21
CA LEU A 197 84.24 74.48 39.74
C LEU A 197 84.06 75.70 40.66
N GLY A 198 82.82 76.01 41.07
CA GLY A 198 82.54 77.09 42.03
C GLY A 198 83.18 76.84 43.39
N GLN A 199 83.14 75.61 43.90
CA GLN A 199 83.83 75.23 45.13
C GLN A 199 85.35 75.30 44.99
N ALA A 200 85.91 74.83 43.87
CA ALA A 200 87.34 74.90 43.59
C ALA A 200 87.83 76.35 43.47
N GLN A 201 87.07 77.23 42.82
CA GLN A 201 87.32 78.66 42.79
C GLN A 201 87.26 79.26 44.21
N GLY A 202 86.26 78.88 45.01
CA GLY A 202 86.17 79.31 46.41
C GLY A 202 87.37 78.87 47.25
N VAL A 203 87.81 77.62 47.11
CA VAL A 203 89.01 77.09 47.80
C VAL A 203 90.29 77.75 47.28
N TYR A 204 90.42 77.97 45.98
CA TYR A 204 91.56 78.66 45.38
C TYR A 204 91.68 80.10 45.90
N VAL A 205 90.57 80.84 45.95
CA VAL A 205 90.55 82.20 46.50
C VAL A 205 90.87 82.18 48.00
N ASN A 206 90.34 81.22 48.76
CA ASN A 206 90.62 81.09 50.20
C ASN A 206 92.08 80.72 50.48
N THR A 207 92.66 79.79 49.71
CA THR A 207 94.08 79.41 49.83
C THR A 207 95.01 80.57 49.46
N LEU A 208 94.71 81.33 48.40
CA LEU A 208 95.43 82.56 48.08
C LEU A 208 95.29 83.62 49.18
N PHE A 209 94.09 83.80 49.72
CA PHE A 209 93.82 84.73 50.83
C PHE A 209 94.67 84.38 52.07
N ASN A 210 94.72 83.10 52.45
CA ASN A 210 95.52 82.64 53.58
C ASN A 210 97.04 82.76 53.30
N ALA A 211 97.49 82.46 52.08
CA ALA A 211 98.90 82.59 51.69
C ALA A 211 99.38 84.05 51.69
N LEU A 212 98.49 85.01 51.43
CA LEU A 212 98.74 86.45 51.51
C LEU A 212 98.52 87.03 52.93
N GLY A 213 98.42 86.18 53.95
CA GLY A 213 98.28 86.58 55.35
C GLY A 213 96.95 87.27 55.67
N GLY A 214 95.90 87.04 54.88
CA GLY A 214 94.59 87.67 55.06
C GLY A 214 94.48 89.10 54.53
N ASN A 215 95.46 89.58 53.76
CA ASN A 215 95.45 90.93 53.21
C ASN A 215 94.56 91.03 51.94
N TYR A 216 93.37 91.61 52.11
CA TYR A 216 92.39 91.78 51.04
C TYR A 216 92.90 92.58 49.83
N TYR A 217 93.69 93.63 50.05
CA TYR A 217 94.17 94.50 48.98
C TYR A 217 95.12 93.78 48.02
N ALA A 218 96.05 92.98 48.57
CA ALA A 218 97.00 92.20 47.77
C ALA A 218 96.31 91.09 46.96
N LEU A 219 95.30 90.44 47.54
CA LEU A 219 94.52 89.42 46.84
C LEU A 219 93.74 90.02 45.67
N ARG A 220 93.10 91.18 45.88
CA ARG A 220 92.35 91.90 44.84
C ARG A 220 93.25 92.25 43.66
N ASP A 221 94.41 92.85 43.94
CA ASP A 221 95.32 93.28 42.88
C ASP A 221 95.88 92.08 42.09
N TYR A 222 96.20 90.96 42.77
CA TYR A 222 96.62 89.71 42.10
C TYR A 222 95.52 89.13 41.19
N LEU A 223 94.27 89.06 41.68
CA LEU A 223 93.15 88.57 40.88
C LEU A 223 92.84 89.49 39.69
N MET A 224 92.96 90.81 39.86
CA MET A 224 92.77 91.78 38.77
C MET A 224 93.85 91.68 37.68
N ILE A 225 95.10 91.39 38.05
CA ILE A 225 96.20 91.19 37.11
C ILE A 225 96.04 89.86 36.36
N ASN A 226 95.77 88.76 37.06
CA ASN A 226 95.65 87.43 36.46
C ASN A 226 94.36 87.28 35.62
N GLY A 227 93.26 87.91 36.05
CA GLY A 227 92.00 87.95 35.30
C GLY A 227 92.03 88.81 34.04
N GLY A 228 93.17 89.40 33.66
CA GLY A 228 93.32 90.16 32.40
C GLY A 228 92.57 91.49 32.37
N MET A 229 92.01 91.93 33.50
CA MET A 229 91.14 93.11 33.57
C MET A 229 91.85 94.40 33.11
N TYR A 230 93.18 94.45 33.21
CA TYR A 230 94.00 95.57 32.71
C TYR A 230 94.29 95.53 31.20
N GLN A 231 94.06 94.41 30.51
CA GLN A 231 94.18 94.29 29.05
C GLN A 231 92.87 94.57 28.32
N GLU A 232 91.70 94.31 28.94
CA GLU A 232 90.38 94.58 28.33
C GLU A 232 89.93 96.05 28.48
N ILE A 233 90.57 96.82 29.37
CA ILE A 233 90.29 98.24 29.62
C ILE A 233 91.19 99.16 28.74
N ALA A 234 92.11 98.60 27.94
CA ALA A 234 92.97 99.32 27.00
C ALA A 234 92.49 99.14 25.55
#